data_AF-A0A173DYI5-F1
#
_entry.id   AF-A0A173DYI5-F1
#
_cell.length_a   1.000
_cell.length_b   1.000
_cell.length_c   1.000
_cell.angle_alpha   90.00
_cell.angle_beta   90.00
_cell.angle_gamma   90.00
#
_symmetry.space_group_name_H-M   'P 1'
#
loop_
_entity.id
_entity.type
_entity.pdbx_description
1 polymer ?
#
loop_
_entity_poly.entity_id
_entity_poly.type
_entity_poly.pdbx_seq_one_letter_code
_entity_poly.pdbx_strand_id
1 'polypeptide(L)'
;MIKRASNRRDPSAHKLSVWSIGGSIFAMFFGAGNIVFPLVLGCRYYTHPWIAGLGMMITAVCVPLLGLFSALLYSGDYRKLFSLIGKTPGAIFVVAILCLIGPFGGLPRSIAISHATLASLSDTKTALLPSLPIFSLGCCLLIYIFSCKLSKLIQWLGTVFFPMMLAILLWIIFKGLTIPAHPNLAPAFTKEQSWLAGVIEGFNTMDLLASFFFCSIALISIQQMLANSKDDEAPLDFQKINKKDKRTLILAFVLAAILLGCIYFGFTLCASRHAGVLAHVSKGQILGKISTIVLGKNSLLTGICVFIACLTTEIALVGIIADFLSRVISSKQMTYSNAVILTLIPSYFISILNFENISSLLLPLLQLSYPALIALTCGTIAYKLWNFRHVRALFYLTFAFTIISRLIG
;
A
#
# COMPACT_ATOMS: atom_id res chain seq x y z
N MET A 1 28.04 -31.72 44.98
CA MET A 1 26.60 -31.39 44.88
C MET A 1 26.45 -30.19 43.94
N ILE A 2 26.47 -30.43 42.63
CA ILE A 2 26.47 -29.39 41.58
C ILE A 2 25.01 -29.20 41.12
N LYS A 3 24.41 -28.07 41.49
CA LYS A 3 23.05 -27.70 41.08
C LYS A 3 23.06 -27.36 39.59
N ARG A 4 22.50 -28.26 38.76
CA ARG A 4 22.07 -27.98 37.39
C ARG A 4 21.06 -26.83 37.42
N ALA A 5 21.46 -25.65 36.96
CA ALA A 5 20.52 -24.58 36.66
C ALA A 5 19.68 -25.00 35.45
N SER A 6 18.41 -25.30 35.69
CA SER A 6 17.44 -25.58 34.64
C SER A 6 17.26 -24.34 33.79
N ASN A 7 17.61 -24.45 32.50
CA ASN A 7 17.30 -23.47 31.48
C ASN A 7 15.77 -23.46 31.27
N ARG A 8 15.04 -22.72 32.12
CA ARG A 8 13.62 -22.45 31.92
C ARG A 8 13.50 -21.53 30.71
N ARG A 9 13.17 -22.13 29.55
CA ARG A 9 12.69 -21.39 28.39
C ARG A 9 11.43 -20.65 28.82
N ASP A 10 11.50 -19.32 28.79
CA ASP A 10 10.35 -18.45 28.95
C ASP A 10 9.29 -18.80 27.89
N PRO A 11 8.04 -19.16 28.28
CA PRO A 11 6.98 -19.52 27.33
C PRO A 11 6.41 -18.31 26.56
N SER A 12 6.91 -17.10 26.80
CA SER A 12 6.49 -15.87 26.11
C SER A 12 7.33 -15.49 24.88
N ALA A 13 8.15 -16.42 24.34
CA ALA A 13 8.78 -16.22 23.03
C ALA A 13 7.68 -16.05 21.96
N HIS A 14 7.47 -14.81 21.52
CA HIS A 14 6.47 -14.42 20.53
C HIS A 14 6.61 -15.31 19.29
N LYS A 15 5.79 -16.36 19.17
CA LYS A 15 5.79 -17.21 17.97
C LYS A 15 5.52 -16.29 16.78
N LEU A 16 6.43 -16.32 15.81
CA LEU A 16 6.30 -15.63 14.53
C LEU A 16 5.06 -16.18 13.82
N SER A 17 3.90 -15.55 14.03
CA SER A 17 2.64 -16.02 13.47
C SER A 17 2.50 -15.47 12.06
N VAL A 18 2.23 -16.35 11.10
CA VAL A 18 1.86 -15.98 9.72
C VAL A 18 0.75 -14.92 9.72
N TRP A 19 -0.17 -15.01 10.68
CA TRP A 19 -1.24 -14.04 10.85
C TRP A 19 -0.76 -12.64 11.20
N SER A 20 0.23 -12.53 12.09
CA SER A 20 0.76 -11.23 12.53
C SER A 20 1.56 -10.56 11.41
N ILE A 21 2.46 -11.30 10.75
CA ILE A 21 3.26 -10.76 9.64
C ILE A 21 2.36 -10.45 8.44
N GLY A 22 1.45 -11.37 8.08
CA GLY A 22 0.53 -11.18 6.96
C GLY A 22 -0.42 -10.02 7.22
N GLY A 23 -0.89 -9.86 8.46
CA GLY A 23 -1.70 -8.73 8.90
C GLY A 23 -0.95 -7.39 8.85
N SER A 24 0.31 -7.34 9.30
CA SER A 24 1.15 -6.14 9.18
C SER A 24 1.36 -5.75 7.72
N ILE A 25 1.68 -6.72 6.85
CA ILE A 25 1.88 -6.47 5.42
C ILE A 25 0.60 -5.98 4.78
N PHE A 26 -0.52 -6.66 5.04
CA PHE A 26 -1.83 -6.19 4.61
C PHE A 26 -2.08 -4.76 5.08
N ALA A 27 -1.83 -4.42 6.35
CA ALA A 27 -2.07 -3.09 6.89
C ALA A 27 -1.15 -2.02 6.28
N MET A 28 0.08 -2.38 5.90
CA MET A 28 1.01 -1.49 5.20
C MET A 28 0.58 -1.23 3.75
N PHE A 29 -0.01 -2.22 3.07
CA PHE A 29 -0.59 -2.02 1.75
C PHE A 29 -1.93 -1.31 1.84
N PHE A 30 -2.80 -1.67 2.79
CA PHE A 30 -4.19 -1.25 2.84
C PHE A 30 -4.37 0.21 3.26
N GLY A 31 -4.08 1.11 2.32
CA GLY A 31 -4.28 2.54 2.44
C GLY A 31 -5.31 3.08 1.46
N ALA A 32 -5.12 4.34 1.09
CA ALA A 32 -6.14 5.14 0.44
C ALA A 32 -6.50 4.68 -0.99
N GLY A 33 -5.48 4.33 -1.79
CA GLY A 33 -5.71 3.80 -3.14
C GLY A 33 -6.49 2.48 -3.14
N ASN A 34 -6.23 1.66 -2.13
CA ASN A 34 -6.76 0.30 -1.99
C ASN A 34 -8.22 0.28 -1.54
N ILE A 35 -8.71 1.43 -1.10
CA ILE A 35 -10.12 1.69 -0.83
C ILE A 35 -10.81 2.28 -2.07
N VAL A 36 -10.23 3.35 -2.63
CA VAL A 36 -10.94 4.17 -3.63
C VAL A 36 -11.02 3.49 -5.00
N PHE A 37 -9.93 2.89 -5.48
CA PHE A 37 -9.88 2.38 -6.85
C PHE A 37 -10.79 1.18 -7.12
N PRO A 38 -10.92 0.18 -6.23
CA PRO A 38 -11.89 -0.91 -6.43
C PRO A 38 -13.34 -0.42 -6.46
N LEU A 39 -13.66 0.60 -5.65
CA LEU A 39 -14.99 1.20 -5.59
C LEU A 39 -15.31 2.00 -6.86
N VAL A 40 -14.37 2.84 -7.32
CA VAL A 40 -14.50 3.59 -8.57
C VAL A 40 -14.67 2.64 -9.76
N LEU A 41 -13.89 1.55 -9.78
CA LEU A 41 -13.97 0.53 -10.83
C LEU A 41 -15.33 -0.15 -10.85
N GLY A 42 -15.85 -0.54 -9.68
CA GLY A 42 -17.18 -1.14 -9.54
C GLY A 42 -18.31 -0.21 -9.98
N CYS A 43 -18.23 1.07 -9.61
CA CYS A 43 -19.21 2.08 -10.00
C CYS A 43 -19.22 2.32 -11.52
N ARG A 44 -18.04 2.47 -12.13
CA ARG A 44 -17.91 2.78 -13.57
C ARG A 44 -18.22 1.58 -14.47
N TYR A 45 -17.77 0.39 -14.09
CA TYR A 45 -17.93 -0.84 -14.88
C TYR A 45 -18.95 -1.79 -14.25
N TYR A 46 -20.06 -1.21 -13.79
CA TYR A 46 -21.09 -1.91 -13.02
C TYR A 46 -21.80 -3.04 -13.77
N THR A 47 -21.74 -3.05 -15.12
CA THR A 47 -22.32 -4.12 -15.96
C THR A 47 -21.50 -5.40 -15.94
N HIS A 48 -20.18 -5.28 -15.81
CA HIS A 48 -19.23 -6.41 -15.78
C HIS A 48 -18.21 -6.27 -14.63
N PRO A 49 -18.67 -6.12 -13.37
CA PRO A 49 -17.80 -5.82 -12.24
C PRO A 49 -16.87 -6.98 -11.90
N TRP A 50 -17.29 -8.22 -12.16
CA TRP A 50 -16.47 -9.42 -12.01
C TRP A 50 -15.24 -9.39 -12.92
N ILE A 51 -15.42 -9.00 -14.18
CA ILE A 51 -14.35 -8.97 -15.18
C ILE A 51 -13.39 -7.82 -14.87
N ALA A 52 -13.93 -6.66 -14.51
CA ALA A 52 -13.12 -5.52 -14.08
C ALA A 52 -12.31 -5.86 -12.82
N GLY A 53 -12.96 -6.46 -11.81
CA GLY A 53 -12.32 -6.89 -10.57
C GLY A 53 -11.18 -7.89 -10.80
N LEU A 54 -11.37 -8.87 -11.70
CA LEU A 54 -10.31 -9.83 -12.07
C LEU A 54 -9.11 -9.14 -12.73
N GLY A 55 -9.37 -8.19 -13.65
CA GLY A 55 -8.30 -7.38 -14.25
C GLY A 55 -7.49 -6.62 -13.20
N MET A 56 -8.19 -6.01 -12.22
CA MET A 56 -7.55 -5.30 -11.11
C MET A 56 -6.76 -6.24 -10.19
N MET A 57 -7.24 -7.45 -9.90
CA MET A 57 -6.52 -8.40 -9.07
C MET A 57 -5.16 -8.79 -9.67
N ILE A 58 -5.06 -8.89 -11.00
CA ILE A 58 -3.78 -9.20 -11.66
C ILE A 58 -2.73 -8.14 -11.33
N THR A 59 -3.06 -6.86 -11.51
CA THR A 59 -2.08 -5.77 -11.40
C THR A 59 -1.96 -5.18 -10.01
N ALA A 60 -2.98 -5.27 -9.17
CA ALA A 60 -3.00 -4.71 -7.82
C ALA A 60 -2.78 -5.75 -6.71
N VAL A 61 -2.83 -7.05 -7.01
CA VAL A 61 -2.59 -8.11 -6.02
C VAL A 61 -1.48 -9.05 -6.47
N CYS A 62 -1.63 -9.70 -7.63
CA CYS A 62 -0.66 -10.69 -8.10
C CYS A 62 0.71 -10.06 -8.40
N VAL A 63 0.72 -8.92 -9.08
CA VAL A 63 1.95 -8.20 -9.44
C VAL A 63 2.71 -7.65 -8.20
N PRO A 64 2.08 -6.95 -7.24
CA PRO A 64 2.75 -6.54 -6.01
C PRO A 64 3.23 -7.72 -5.16
N LEU A 65 2.48 -8.82 -5.14
CA LEU A 65 2.92 -10.07 -4.51
C LEU A 65 4.21 -10.59 -5.16
N LEU A 66 4.29 -10.62 -6.50
CA LEU A 66 5.53 -10.93 -7.21
C LEU A 66 6.65 -9.95 -6.87
N GLY A 67 6.33 -8.67 -6.68
CA GLY A 67 7.25 -7.64 -6.19
C GLY A 67 7.87 -7.99 -4.84
N LEU A 68 7.05 -8.37 -3.85
CA LEU A 68 7.50 -8.87 -2.55
C LEU A 68 8.42 -10.10 -2.69
N PHE A 69 8.02 -11.07 -3.52
CA PHE A 69 8.83 -12.26 -3.78
C PHE A 69 10.18 -11.91 -4.42
N SER A 70 10.19 -11.01 -5.41
CA SER A 70 11.42 -10.56 -6.05
C SER A 70 12.36 -9.88 -5.05
N ALA A 71 11.85 -8.99 -4.19
CA ALA A 71 12.64 -8.37 -3.15
C ALA A 71 13.18 -9.39 -2.14
N LEU A 72 12.38 -10.39 -1.78
CA LEU A 72 12.79 -11.48 -0.88
C LEU A 72 13.94 -12.34 -1.46
N LEU A 73 13.98 -12.55 -2.79
CA LEU A 73 15.07 -13.25 -3.45
C LEU A 73 16.42 -12.52 -3.36
N TYR A 74 16.38 -11.20 -3.14
CA TYR A 74 17.53 -10.33 -2.86
C TYR A 74 17.64 -10.00 -1.37
N SER A 75 17.00 -10.79 -0.51
CA SER A 75 16.94 -10.62 0.94
C SER A 75 16.50 -9.22 1.40
N GLY A 76 15.61 -8.57 0.65
CA GLY A 76 15.11 -7.22 0.97
C GLY A 76 16.07 -6.09 0.62
N ASP A 77 17.19 -6.37 -0.05
CA ASP A 77 18.11 -5.32 -0.52
C ASP A 77 17.62 -4.76 -1.87
N TYR A 78 16.77 -3.74 -1.80
CA TYR A 78 16.24 -3.07 -2.99
C TYR A 78 17.35 -2.44 -3.84
N ARG A 79 18.48 -2.01 -3.25
CA ARG A 79 19.58 -1.42 -4.03
C ARG A 79 20.22 -2.47 -4.94
N LYS A 80 20.44 -3.68 -4.43
CA LYS A 80 20.93 -4.80 -5.25
C LYS A 80 19.93 -5.18 -6.34
N LEU A 81 18.64 -5.24 -6.03
CA LEU A 81 17.59 -5.53 -7.01
C LEU A 81 17.60 -4.51 -8.16
N PHE A 82 17.55 -3.21 -7.85
CA PHE A 82 17.56 -2.16 -8.87
C PHE A 82 18.93 -1.99 -9.55
N SER A 83 20.03 -2.46 -8.97
CA SER A 83 21.34 -2.43 -9.65
C SER A 83 21.41 -3.29 -10.92
N LEU A 84 20.47 -4.23 -11.12
CA LEU A 84 20.39 -5.09 -12.31
C LEU A 84 20.10 -4.30 -13.60
N ILE A 85 19.42 -3.17 -13.50
CA ILE A 85 19.22 -2.26 -14.65
C ILE A 85 20.44 -1.34 -14.87
N GLY A 86 21.35 -1.30 -13.90
CA GLY A 86 22.59 -0.51 -13.87
C GLY A 86 22.69 0.26 -12.54
N LYS A 87 23.91 0.53 -12.07
CA LYS A 87 24.15 1.19 -10.76
C LYS A 87 23.50 2.58 -10.68
N THR A 88 23.81 3.45 -11.64
CA THR A 88 23.27 4.81 -11.73
C THR A 88 21.77 4.84 -12.05
N PRO A 89 21.27 4.18 -13.13
CA PRO A 89 19.84 4.19 -13.43
C PRO A 89 19.01 3.53 -12.32
N GLY A 90 19.51 2.45 -11.70
CA GLY A 90 18.87 1.82 -10.56
C GLY A 90 18.70 2.76 -9.37
N ALA A 91 19.74 3.52 -9.02
CA ALA A 91 19.67 4.51 -7.95
C ALA A 91 18.65 5.63 -8.25
N ILE A 92 18.63 6.13 -9.49
CA ILE A 92 17.66 7.15 -9.93
C ILE A 92 16.24 6.62 -9.80
N PHE A 93 15.98 5.39 -10.26
CA PHE A 93 14.66 4.76 -10.14
C PHE A 93 14.24 4.57 -8.69
N VAL A 94 15.14 4.12 -7.81
CA VAL A 94 14.83 3.99 -6.38
C VAL A 94 14.42 5.34 -5.78
N VAL A 95 15.18 6.41 -6.05
CA VAL A 95 14.84 7.76 -5.57
C VAL A 95 13.50 8.22 -6.14
N ALA A 96 13.28 8.05 -7.45
CA ALA A 96 12.04 8.44 -8.11
C ALA A 96 10.82 7.71 -7.52
N ILE A 97 10.93 6.40 -7.28
CA ILE A 97 9.86 5.60 -6.69
C ILE A 97 9.58 6.07 -5.26
N LEU A 98 10.61 6.28 -4.44
CA LEU A 98 10.46 6.76 -3.06
C LEU A 98 9.81 8.15 -3.00
N CYS A 99 10.19 9.06 -3.91
CA CYS A 99 9.54 10.35 -4.07
C CYS A 99 8.06 10.21 -4.44
N LEU A 100 7.73 9.27 -5.34
CA LEU A 100 6.38 9.04 -5.84
C LEU A 100 5.45 8.42 -4.79
N ILE A 101 5.87 7.35 -4.11
CA ILE A 101 5.07 6.72 -3.04
C ILE A 101 5.04 7.57 -1.77
N GLY A 102 6.05 8.41 -1.59
CA GLY A 102 6.20 9.26 -0.43
C GLY A 102 5.68 10.67 -0.64
N PRO A 103 6.59 11.67 -0.64
CA PRO A 103 6.23 13.08 -0.50
C PRO A 103 5.36 13.64 -1.62
N PHE A 104 5.52 13.13 -2.84
CA PHE A 104 4.85 13.71 -4.01
C PHE A 104 3.61 12.95 -4.46
N GLY A 105 3.29 11.81 -3.84
CA GLY A 105 2.14 11.03 -4.27
C GLY A 105 1.42 10.25 -3.19
N GLY A 106 1.94 9.11 -2.76
CA GLY A 106 1.21 8.20 -1.87
C GLY A 106 0.81 8.83 -0.53
N LEU A 107 1.72 9.59 0.11
CA LEU A 107 1.44 10.30 1.37
C LEU A 107 0.36 11.38 1.22
N PRO A 108 0.54 12.43 0.38
CA PRO A 108 -0.46 13.48 0.25
C PRO A 108 -1.82 12.96 -0.23
N ARG A 109 -1.83 11.93 -1.08
CA ARG A 109 -3.05 11.29 -1.57
C ARG A 109 -3.83 10.62 -0.44
N SER A 110 -3.14 10.00 0.51
CA SER A 110 -3.78 9.28 1.62
C SER A 110 -4.41 10.21 2.65
N ILE A 111 -3.74 11.34 2.92
CA ILE A 111 -4.27 12.43 3.73
C ILE A 111 -5.55 12.99 3.10
N ALA A 112 -5.51 13.30 1.79
CA ALA A 112 -6.65 13.86 1.07
C ALA A 112 -7.87 12.93 1.03
N ILE A 113 -7.68 11.62 0.86
CA ILE A 113 -8.78 10.63 0.90
C ILE A 113 -9.40 10.55 2.29
N SER A 114 -8.57 10.56 3.33
CA SER A 114 -9.05 10.46 4.71
C SER A 114 -9.97 11.64 5.03
N HIS A 115 -9.57 12.85 4.62
CA HIS A 115 -10.41 14.04 4.71
C HIS A 115 -11.71 13.89 3.90
N ALA A 116 -11.62 13.50 2.62
CA ALA A 116 -12.77 13.36 1.75
C ALA A 116 -13.80 12.34 2.27
N THR A 117 -13.31 11.21 2.80
CA THR A 117 -14.16 10.15 3.37
C THR A 117 -14.90 10.67 4.60
N LEU A 118 -14.20 11.33 5.52
CA LEU A 118 -14.80 11.92 6.72
C LEU A 118 -15.79 13.04 6.38
N ALA A 119 -15.45 13.89 5.40
CA ALA A 119 -16.33 14.95 4.91
C ALA A 119 -17.63 14.41 4.32
N SER A 120 -17.59 13.25 3.66
CA SER A 120 -18.79 12.61 3.10
C SER A 120 -19.74 12.02 4.14
N LEU A 121 -19.27 11.78 5.36
CA LEU A 121 -20.03 11.15 6.44
C LEU A 121 -20.72 12.18 7.34
N SER A 122 -20.26 13.43 7.33
CA SER A 122 -20.88 14.54 8.03
C SER A 122 -22.08 15.02 7.23
N ASP A 123 -23.27 14.42 7.46
CA ASP A 123 -24.55 14.87 6.86
C ASP A 123 -24.94 16.30 7.27
N THR A 124 -24.23 16.88 8.23
CA THR A 124 -24.44 18.24 8.68
C THR A 124 -23.28 19.11 8.23
N LYS A 125 -23.58 20.39 7.97
CA LYS A 125 -22.66 21.53 8.08
C LYS A 125 -22.09 21.65 9.51
N THR A 126 -21.62 20.55 10.10
CA THR A 126 -21.02 20.51 11.41
C THR A 126 -19.63 21.11 11.28
N ALA A 127 -19.45 22.26 11.93
CA ALA A 127 -18.20 23.02 12.05
C ALA A 127 -17.03 22.25 12.70
N LEU A 128 -17.11 20.91 12.77
CA LEU A 128 -16.18 20.02 13.46
C LEU A 128 -15.11 19.45 12.54
N LEU A 129 -15.38 19.30 11.23
CA LEU A 129 -14.33 18.83 10.31
C LEU A 129 -13.51 20.04 9.82
N PRO A 130 -12.20 20.10 10.14
CA PRO A 130 -11.37 21.21 9.69
C PRO A 130 -11.26 21.26 8.16
N SER A 131 -10.96 22.45 7.63
CA SER A 131 -10.63 22.61 6.21
C SER A 131 -9.44 21.71 5.84
N LEU A 132 -9.36 21.30 4.58
CA LEU A 132 -8.32 20.38 4.10
C LEU A 132 -6.90 20.80 4.53
N PRO A 133 -6.47 22.08 4.44
CA PRO A 133 -5.15 22.49 4.92
C PRO A 133 -4.93 22.22 6.42
N ILE A 134 -5.92 22.54 7.26
CA ILE A 134 -5.81 22.34 8.72
C ILE A 134 -5.79 20.85 9.05
N PHE A 135 -6.64 20.05 8.36
CA PHE A 135 -6.65 18.60 8.49
C PHE A 135 -5.31 17.98 8.08
N SER A 136 -4.75 18.41 6.95
CA SER A 136 -3.47 17.95 6.45
C SER A 136 -2.33 18.26 7.40
N LEU A 137 -2.31 19.46 8.00
CA LEU A 137 -1.33 19.82 9.00
C LEU A 137 -1.44 18.91 10.24
N GLY A 138 -2.66 18.67 10.72
CA GLY A 138 -2.92 17.75 11.83
C GLY A 138 -2.47 16.32 11.54
N CYS A 139 -2.73 15.80 10.33
CA CYS A 139 -2.26 14.48 9.91
C CYS A 139 -0.74 14.42 9.86
N CYS A 140 -0.07 15.39 9.24
CA CYS A 140 1.40 15.44 9.21
C CYS A 140 2.01 15.46 10.63
N LEU A 141 1.42 16.21 11.56
CA LEU A 141 1.86 16.23 12.96
C LEU A 141 1.69 14.87 13.64
N LEU A 142 0.55 14.21 13.43
CA LEU A 142 0.32 12.85 13.95
C LEU A 142 1.34 11.87 13.36
N ILE A 143 1.54 11.88 12.04
CA ILE A 143 2.51 11.02 11.36
C ILE A 143 3.92 11.27 11.93
N TYR A 144 4.31 12.52 12.16
CA TYR A 144 5.59 12.86 12.78
C TYR A 144 5.74 12.23 14.18
N ILE A 145 4.75 12.43 15.05
CA ILE A 145 4.76 11.92 16.43
C ILE A 145 4.88 10.39 16.45
N PHE A 146 4.12 9.69 15.60
CA PHE A 146 4.14 8.23 15.55
C PHE A 146 5.35 7.65 14.80
N SER A 147 5.86 8.34 13.78
CA SER A 147 7.03 7.89 13.01
C SER A 147 8.31 7.85 13.87
N CYS A 148 8.44 8.74 14.85
CA CYS A 148 9.57 8.74 15.79
C CYS A 148 9.63 7.50 16.69
N LYS A 149 8.62 6.62 16.69
CA LYS A 149 8.59 5.34 17.43
C LYS A 149 8.38 4.12 16.52
N LEU A 150 9.07 4.09 15.38
CA LEU A 150 8.89 3.13 14.27
C LEU A 150 8.83 1.65 14.70
N SER A 151 9.71 1.18 15.58
CA SER A 151 9.85 -0.25 15.92
C SER A 151 8.66 -0.82 16.70
N LYS A 152 8.08 -0.05 17.64
CA LYS A 152 6.88 -0.47 18.38
C LYS A 152 5.63 -0.37 17.51
N LEU A 153 5.58 0.60 16.61
CA LEU A 153 4.38 0.90 15.84
C LEU A 153 4.00 -0.25 14.89
N ILE A 154 4.95 -0.81 14.13
CA ILE A 154 4.67 -1.91 13.18
C ILE A 154 4.00 -3.12 13.86
N GLN A 155 4.39 -3.40 15.12
CA GLN A 155 3.82 -4.48 15.92
C GLN A 155 2.39 -4.16 16.37
N TRP A 156 2.09 -2.91 16.73
CA TRP A 156 0.72 -2.48 17.08
C TRP A 156 -0.22 -2.44 15.87
N LEU A 157 0.29 -2.00 14.71
CA LEU A 157 -0.44 -1.89 13.45
C LEU A 157 -1.00 -3.24 12.99
N GLY A 158 -0.16 -4.29 12.96
CA GLY A 158 -0.60 -5.62 12.54
C GLY A 158 -1.41 -6.41 13.56
N THR A 159 -1.31 -6.09 14.86
CA THR A 159 -1.93 -6.89 15.92
C THR A 159 -3.30 -6.36 16.33
N VAL A 160 -3.49 -5.04 16.35
CA VAL A 160 -4.74 -4.41 16.84
C VAL A 160 -5.53 -3.77 15.71
N PHE A 161 -4.89 -2.95 14.88
CA PHE A 161 -5.59 -2.18 13.85
C PHE A 161 -6.02 -3.04 12.67
N PHE A 162 -5.17 -3.97 12.22
CA PHE A 162 -5.49 -4.91 11.15
C PHE A 162 -6.81 -5.69 11.36
N PRO A 163 -7.03 -6.45 12.46
CA PRO A 163 -8.26 -7.23 12.61
C PRO A 163 -9.50 -6.36 12.73
N MET A 164 -9.38 -5.20 13.40
CA MET A 164 -10.48 -4.23 13.51
C MET A 164 -10.86 -3.67 12.13
N MET A 165 -9.87 -3.23 11.34
CA MET A 165 -10.10 -2.72 9.99
C MET A 165 -10.74 -3.80 9.11
N LEU A 166 -10.18 -5.00 9.09
CA LEU A 166 -10.69 -6.09 8.26
C LEU A 166 -12.16 -6.42 8.62
N ALA A 167 -12.50 -6.47 9.91
CA ALA A 167 -13.86 -6.74 10.35
C ALA A 167 -14.87 -5.68 9.86
N ILE A 168 -14.54 -4.39 10.00
CA ILE A 168 -15.40 -3.28 9.57
C ILE A 168 -15.59 -3.30 8.05
N LEU A 169 -14.52 -3.52 7.29
CA LEU A 169 -14.56 -3.53 5.82
C LEU A 169 -15.38 -4.71 5.30
N LEU A 170 -15.18 -5.91 5.84
CA LEU A 170 -15.99 -7.09 5.50
C LEU A 170 -17.46 -6.91 5.87
N TRP A 171 -17.73 -6.25 7.01
CA TRP A 171 -19.10 -5.92 7.42
C TRP A 171 -19.78 -4.99 6.41
N ILE A 172 -19.09 -3.94 5.93
CA ILE A 172 -19.60 -3.03 4.91
C ILE A 172 -19.85 -3.77 3.60
N ILE A 173 -18.90 -4.61 3.15
CA ILE A 173 -19.06 -5.42 1.94
C ILE A 173 -20.30 -6.29 2.07
N PHE A 174 -20.41 -7.05 3.15
CA PHE A 174 -21.53 -7.97 3.38
C PHE A 174 -22.87 -7.23 3.37
N LYS A 175 -23.00 -6.16 4.16
CA LYS A 175 -24.25 -5.38 4.21
C LYS A 175 -24.54 -4.69 2.89
N GLY A 176 -23.53 -4.13 2.22
CA GLY A 176 -23.67 -3.48 0.92
C GLY A 176 -24.14 -4.42 -0.19
N LEU A 177 -23.78 -5.71 -0.12
CA LEU A 177 -24.28 -6.74 -1.04
C LEU A 177 -25.73 -7.15 -0.75
N THR A 178 -26.18 -7.07 0.51
CA THR A 178 -27.54 -7.47 0.92
C THR A 178 -28.62 -6.40 0.67
N ILE A 179 -28.23 -5.13 0.58
CA ILE A 179 -29.17 -4.00 0.36
C ILE A 179 -29.67 -4.01 -1.10
N PRO A 180 -30.91 -3.52 -1.35
CA PRO A 180 -31.45 -3.39 -2.70
C PRO A 180 -30.48 -2.69 -3.65
N ALA A 181 -30.34 -3.24 -4.86
CA ALA A 181 -29.44 -2.69 -5.86
C ALA A 181 -30.11 -1.52 -6.59
N HIS A 182 -29.32 -0.49 -6.89
CA HIS A 182 -29.69 0.63 -7.75
C HIS A 182 -28.67 0.78 -8.92
N PRO A 183 -28.55 -0.23 -9.80
CA PRO A 183 -27.60 -0.20 -10.90
C PRO A 183 -28.20 0.55 -12.09
N ASN A 184 -28.26 1.88 -12.05
CA ASN A 184 -28.75 2.65 -13.20
C ASN A 184 -27.79 3.78 -13.57
N LEU A 185 -26.91 3.47 -14.53
CA LEU A 185 -26.05 4.42 -15.22
C LEU A 185 -25.86 3.98 -16.68
N ALA A 186 -26.41 4.71 -17.65
CA ALA A 186 -25.97 4.55 -19.04
C ALA A 186 -24.68 5.37 -19.26
N PRO A 187 -23.72 4.92 -20.09
CA PRO A 187 -23.75 3.73 -20.96
C PRO A 187 -23.08 2.48 -20.35
N ALA A 188 -23.49 1.31 -20.84
CA ALA A 188 -22.89 0.03 -20.51
C ALA A 188 -21.54 -0.13 -21.24
N PHE A 189 -20.48 -0.51 -20.52
CA PHE A 189 -19.19 -0.87 -21.11
C PHE A 189 -19.14 -2.35 -21.49
N THR A 190 -18.35 -2.67 -22.51
CA THR A 190 -18.11 -4.05 -22.94
C THR A 190 -17.21 -4.81 -21.96
N LYS A 191 -17.27 -6.14 -21.99
CA LYS A 191 -16.41 -7.02 -21.17
C LYS A 191 -14.92 -6.71 -21.34
N GLU A 192 -14.49 -6.46 -22.58
CA GLU A 192 -13.09 -6.16 -22.91
C GLU A 192 -12.65 -4.82 -22.32
N GLN A 193 -13.48 -3.79 -22.43
CA GLN A 193 -13.21 -2.48 -21.82
C GLN A 193 -13.14 -2.59 -20.30
N SER A 194 -14.05 -3.34 -19.68
CA SER A 194 -14.03 -3.61 -18.23
C SER A 194 -12.75 -4.30 -17.78
N TRP A 195 -12.30 -5.32 -18.53
CA TRP A 195 -11.04 -6.03 -18.25
C TRP A 195 -9.83 -5.09 -18.30
N LEU A 196 -9.66 -4.37 -19.43
CA LEU A 196 -8.54 -3.46 -19.64
C LEU A 196 -8.53 -2.34 -18.60
N ALA A 197 -9.71 -1.81 -18.27
CA ALA A 197 -9.84 -0.80 -17.23
C ALA A 197 -9.42 -1.33 -15.86
N GLY A 198 -9.83 -2.55 -15.49
CA GLY A 198 -9.38 -3.19 -14.25
C GLY A 198 -7.86 -3.30 -14.17
N VAL A 199 -7.23 -3.78 -15.24
CA VAL A 199 -5.77 -3.91 -15.34
C VAL A 199 -5.07 -2.56 -15.13
N ILE A 200 -5.54 -1.50 -15.80
CA ILE A 200 -4.95 -0.16 -15.70
C ILE A 200 -5.21 0.47 -14.33
N GLU A 201 -6.42 0.31 -13.78
CA GLU A 201 -6.81 0.90 -12.50
C GLU A 201 -5.99 0.32 -11.35
N GLY A 202 -5.54 -0.94 -11.45
CA GLY A 202 -4.64 -1.51 -10.47
C GLY A 202 -3.28 -0.79 -10.36
N PHE A 203 -2.81 -0.08 -11.39
CA PHE A 203 -1.60 0.74 -11.29
C PHE A 203 -1.75 1.92 -10.33
N ASN A 204 -2.97 2.42 -10.17
CA ASN A 204 -3.25 3.54 -9.29
C ASN A 204 -3.07 3.20 -7.80
N THR A 205 -3.06 1.92 -7.42
CA THR A 205 -2.83 1.48 -6.02
C THR A 205 -1.45 1.83 -5.50
N MET A 206 -0.44 1.89 -6.38
CA MET A 206 0.97 2.10 -6.01
C MET A 206 1.61 0.93 -5.25
N ASP A 207 0.91 -0.20 -5.13
CA ASP A 207 1.36 -1.35 -4.34
C ASP A 207 2.62 -2.00 -4.92
N LEU A 208 2.75 -2.10 -6.24
CA LEU A 208 3.98 -2.67 -6.83
C LEU A 208 5.21 -1.85 -6.43
N LEU A 209 5.10 -0.52 -6.50
CA LEU A 209 6.17 0.40 -6.13
C LEU A 209 6.56 0.24 -4.66
N ALA A 210 5.56 0.15 -3.78
CA ALA A 210 5.78 0.00 -2.34
C ALA A 210 6.32 -1.39 -1.97
N SER A 211 5.95 -2.44 -2.71
CA SER A 211 6.29 -3.83 -2.41
C SER A 211 7.80 -4.07 -2.26
N PHE A 212 8.63 -3.43 -3.09
CA PHE A 212 10.08 -3.57 -3.03
C PHE A 212 10.67 -3.10 -1.70
N PHE A 213 10.04 -2.12 -1.05
CA PHE A 213 10.50 -1.53 0.20
C PHE A 213 9.78 -2.12 1.42
N PHE A 214 8.49 -2.45 1.30
CA PHE A 214 7.73 -3.12 2.35
C PHE A 214 8.29 -4.51 2.66
N CYS A 215 8.83 -5.22 1.67
CA CYS A 215 9.56 -6.47 1.90
C CYS A 215 10.76 -6.25 2.84
N SER A 216 11.52 -5.16 2.66
CA SER A 216 12.68 -4.83 3.51
C SER A 216 12.23 -4.61 4.96
N ILE A 217 11.16 -3.83 5.18
CA ILE A 217 10.60 -3.61 6.52
C ILE A 217 10.14 -4.93 7.15
N ALA A 218 9.38 -5.74 6.41
CA ALA A 218 8.87 -7.01 6.92
C ALA A 218 10.01 -7.93 7.38
N LEU A 219 11.12 -7.96 6.62
CA LEU A 219 12.31 -8.72 6.97
C LEU A 219 13.00 -8.18 8.23
N ILE A 220 13.15 -6.85 8.36
CA ILE A 220 13.72 -6.20 9.54
C ILE A 220 12.87 -6.52 10.78
N SER A 221 11.55 -6.39 10.67
CA SER A 221 10.63 -6.67 11.77
C SER A 221 10.74 -8.12 12.26
N ILE A 222 10.83 -9.08 11.33
CA ILE A 222 11.05 -10.49 11.66
C ILE A 222 12.39 -10.70 12.36
N GLN A 223 13.47 -10.10 11.86
CA GLN A 223 14.79 -10.22 12.47
C GLN A 223 14.80 -9.68 13.91
N GLN A 224 14.16 -8.53 14.15
CA GLN A 224 14.03 -7.95 15.48
C GLN A 224 13.19 -8.84 16.42
N MET A 225 12.11 -9.45 15.93
CA MET A 225 11.29 -10.37 16.72
C MET A 225 12.00 -11.70 17.03
N LEU A 226 12.83 -12.20 16.11
CA LEU A 226 13.61 -13.43 16.31
C LEU A 226 14.80 -13.20 17.26
N ALA A 227 15.36 -11.99 17.28
CA ALA A 227 16.56 -11.71 18.03
C ALA A 227 16.37 -11.77 19.54
N ASN A 228 15.19 -11.46 20.11
CA ASN A 228 14.98 -11.33 21.57
C ASN A 228 16.03 -10.50 22.34
N SER A 229 16.93 -9.80 21.65
CA SER A 229 18.04 -9.09 22.24
C SER A 229 17.70 -7.61 22.33
N LYS A 230 17.70 -7.11 23.57
CA LYS A 230 17.65 -5.69 23.93
C LYS A 230 18.95 -4.94 23.60
N ASP A 231 19.80 -5.48 22.72
CA ASP A 231 21.04 -4.82 22.33
C ASP A 231 20.83 -4.04 21.03
N ASP A 232 21.06 -2.75 21.15
CA ASP A 232 21.09 -1.75 20.10
C ASP A 232 22.07 -2.14 18.98
N GLU A 233 21.66 -1.83 17.73
CA GLU A 233 22.58 -1.60 16.61
C GLU A 233 23.50 -2.74 16.13
N ALA A 234 23.00 -3.97 15.99
CA ALA A 234 23.65 -4.93 15.10
C ALA A 234 23.36 -4.59 13.62
N PRO A 235 24.37 -4.49 12.73
CA PRO A 235 24.14 -4.23 11.32
C PRO A 235 23.31 -5.35 10.69
N LEU A 236 22.32 -4.93 9.90
CA LEU A 236 21.34 -5.73 9.18
C LEU A 236 22.00 -6.80 8.29
N ASP A 237 22.31 -7.97 8.85
CA ASP A 237 22.86 -9.08 8.07
C ASP A 237 21.74 -9.92 7.48
N PHE A 238 21.26 -9.47 6.31
CA PHE A 238 20.17 -10.05 5.53
C PHE A 238 20.42 -11.52 5.06
N GLN A 239 21.58 -12.11 5.36
CA GLN A 239 21.95 -13.46 4.94
C GLN A 239 21.61 -14.59 5.93
N LYS A 240 21.26 -14.29 7.20
CA LYS A 240 21.03 -15.31 8.24
C LYS A 240 19.55 -15.66 8.51
N ILE A 241 18.69 -15.60 7.50
CA ILE A 241 17.28 -16.00 7.66
C ILE A 241 17.15 -17.51 7.40
N ASN A 242 16.68 -18.25 8.42
CA ASN A 242 16.54 -19.70 8.35
C ASN A 242 15.50 -20.09 7.28
N LYS A 243 15.61 -21.29 6.71
CA LYS A 243 14.66 -21.79 5.68
C LYS A 243 13.21 -21.79 6.19
N LYS A 244 13.01 -21.99 7.50
CA LYS A 244 11.69 -21.95 8.14
C LYS A 244 11.09 -20.54 8.14
N ASP A 245 11.87 -19.51 8.44
CA ASP A 245 11.39 -18.13 8.51
C ASP A 245 11.04 -17.59 7.13
N LYS A 246 11.79 -17.99 6.09
CA LYS A 246 11.44 -17.68 4.70
C LYS A 246 10.09 -18.27 4.30
N ARG A 247 9.78 -19.52 4.71
CA ARG A 247 8.47 -20.14 4.43
C ARG A 247 7.34 -19.40 5.14
N THR A 248 7.53 -19.03 6.40
CA THR A 248 6.55 -18.23 7.16
C THR A 248 6.26 -16.90 6.48
N LEU A 249 7.30 -16.21 5.99
CA LEU A 249 7.16 -14.94 5.28
C LEU A 249 6.41 -15.10 3.94
N ILE A 250 6.72 -16.14 3.18
CA ILE A 250 6.02 -16.44 1.92
C ILE A 250 4.53 -16.70 2.18
N LEU A 251 4.20 -17.50 3.21
CA LEU A 251 2.81 -17.73 3.59
C LEU A 251 2.12 -16.43 4.04
N ALA A 252 2.84 -15.55 4.74
CA ALA A 252 2.32 -14.25 5.14
C ALA A 252 2.04 -13.33 3.94
N PHE A 253 2.92 -13.33 2.92
CA PHE A 253 2.70 -12.59 1.67
C PHE A 253 1.45 -13.09 0.94
N VAL A 254 1.28 -14.41 0.84
CA VAL A 254 0.10 -15.02 0.23
C VAL A 254 -1.18 -14.69 1.01
N LEU A 255 -1.13 -14.75 2.35
CA LEU A 255 -2.26 -14.37 3.19
C LEU A 255 -2.66 -12.90 2.97
N ALA A 256 -1.69 -11.98 2.96
CA ALA A 256 -1.96 -10.56 2.70
C ALA A 256 -2.59 -10.35 1.31
N ALA A 257 -2.08 -11.03 0.28
CA ALA A 257 -2.61 -10.97 -1.07
C ALA A 257 -4.06 -11.49 -1.16
N ILE A 258 -4.38 -12.61 -0.49
CA ILE A 258 -5.73 -13.16 -0.45
C ILE A 258 -6.69 -12.17 0.22
N LEU A 259 -6.30 -11.61 1.38
CA LEU A 259 -7.12 -10.63 2.10
C LEU A 259 -7.38 -9.38 1.27
N LEU A 260 -6.33 -8.85 0.63
CA LEU A 260 -6.42 -7.67 -0.23
C LEU A 260 -7.32 -7.92 -1.45
N GLY A 261 -7.14 -9.08 -2.10
CA GLY A 261 -7.99 -9.52 -3.21
C GLY A 261 -9.45 -9.66 -2.83
N CYS A 262 -9.75 -10.27 -1.68
CA CYS A 262 -11.11 -10.39 -1.16
C CYS A 262 -11.77 -9.03 -0.96
N ILE A 263 -11.04 -8.05 -0.41
CA ILE A 263 -11.58 -6.71 -0.19
C ILE A 263 -11.80 -5.98 -1.51
N TYR A 264 -10.83 -6.01 -2.44
CA TYR A 264 -10.99 -5.35 -3.74
C TYR A 264 -12.21 -5.88 -4.47
N PHE A 265 -12.32 -7.20 -4.53
CA PHE A 265 -13.43 -7.84 -5.20
C PHE A 265 -14.77 -7.52 -4.53
N GLY A 266 -14.82 -7.60 -3.19
CA GLY A 266 -15.99 -7.23 -2.41
C GLY A 266 -16.41 -5.77 -2.61
N PHE A 267 -15.46 -4.84 -2.66
CA PHE A 267 -15.70 -3.42 -2.91
C PHE A 267 -16.15 -3.15 -4.34
N THR A 268 -15.54 -3.77 -5.35
CA THR A 268 -15.97 -3.64 -6.75
C THR A 268 -17.42 -4.12 -6.92
N LEU A 269 -17.77 -5.27 -6.33
CA LEU A 269 -19.14 -5.78 -6.38
C LEU A 269 -20.11 -4.89 -5.60
N CYS A 270 -19.74 -4.47 -4.39
CA CYS A 270 -20.56 -3.57 -3.59
C CYS A 270 -20.85 -2.25 -4.33
N ALA A 271 -19.82 -1.58 -4.85
CA ALA A 271 -19.98 -0.33 -5.58
C ALA A 271 -20.80 -0.49 -6.87
N SER A 272 -20.66 -1.62 -7.58
CA SER A 272 -21.45 -1.89 -8.80
C SER A 272 -22.95 -1.95 -8.55
N ARG A 273 -23.37 -2.49 -7.40
CA ARG A 273 -24.79 -2.55 -7.02
C ARG A 273 -25.39 -1.19 -6.72
N HIS A 274 -24.58 -0.26 -6.25
CA HIS A 274 -25.00 1.09 -5.84
C HIS A 274 -24.60 2.18 -6.85
N ALA A 275 -24.19 1.79 -8.06
CA ALA A 275 -23.60 2.68 -9.05
C ALA A 275 -24.48 3.91 -9.37
N GLY A 276 -25.81 3.75 -9.46
CA GLY A 276 -26.73 4.86 -9.74
C GLY A 276 -26.70 5.97 -8.68
N VAL A 277 -26.55 5.63 -7.40
CA VAL A 277 -26.47 6.61 -6.30
C VAL A 277 -25.08 7.24 -6.21
N LEU A 278 -24.06 6.57 -6.78
CA LEU A 278 -22.66 6.97 -6.72
C LEU A 278 -22.20 7.76 -7.96
N ALA A 279 -23.05 7.91 -8.97
CA ALA A 279 -22.78 8.56 -10.25
C ALA A 279 -22.08 9.92 -10.16
N HIS A 280 -22.54 10.76 -9.23
CA HIS A 280 -22.09 12.15 -9.07
C HIS A 280 -21.22 12.36 -7.83
N VAL A 281 -20.81 11.26 -7.18
CA VAL A 281 -19.98 11.31 -5.98
C VAL A 281 -18.52 11.36 -6.38
N SER A 282 -17.75 12.27 -5.75
CA SER A 282 -16.31 12.33 -5.99
C SER A 282 -15.61 11.05 -5.54
N LYS A 283 -14.48 10.70 -6.15
CA LYS A 283 -13.85 9.39 -5.97
C LYS A 283 -13.51 9.11 -4.49
N GLY A 284 -12.98 10.13 -3.80
CA GLY A 284 -12.63 10.05 -2.39
C GLY A 284 -13.83 9.97 -1.43
N GLN A 285 -15.04 10.26 -1.90
CA GLN A 285 -16.27 10.25 -1.09
C GLN A 285 -17.11 8.98 -1.27
N ILE A 286 -16.82 8.15 -2.27
CA ILE A 286 -17.61 6.96 -2.61
C ILE A 286 -17.78 6.02 -1.41
N LEU A 287 -16.70 5.72 -0.69
CA LEU A 287 -16.81 4.84 0.49
C LEU A 287 -17.66 5.48 1.59
N GLY A 288 -17.52 6.79 1.82
CA GLY A 288 -18.33 7.51 2.79
C GLY A 288 -19.82 7.41 2.46
N LYS A 289 -20.20 7.66 1.20
CA LYS A 289 -21.59 7.51 0.73
C LYS A 289 -22.11 6.09 0.82
N ILE A 290 -21.34 5.08 0.40
CA ILE A 290 -21.73 3.68 0.57
C ILE A 290 -21.94 3.36 2.05
N SER A 291 -21.02 3.80 2.91
CA SER A 291 -21.14 3.56 4.35
C SER A 291 -22.39 4.22 4.94
N THR A 292 -22.75 5.44 4.53
CA THR A 292 -24.00 6.08 4.97
C THR A 292 -25.23 5.30 4.52
N ILE A 293 -25.26 4.83 3.27
CA ILE A 293 -26.37 3.99 2.75
C ILE A 293 -26.49 2.68 3.53
N VAL A 294 -25.34 2.06 3.84
CA VAL A 294 -25.28 0.70 4.36
C VAL A 294 -25.42 0.63 5.89
N LEU A 295 -24.82 1.59 6.59
CA LEU A 295 -24.69 1.60 8.05
C LEU A 295 -25.48 2.71 8.73
N GLY A 296 -26.00 3.69 7.99
CA GLY A 296 -26.71 4.84 8.56
C GLY A 296 -25.86 5.54 9.62
N LYS A 297 -26.37 5.60 10.86
CA LYS A 297 -25.69 6.25 12.00
C LYS A 297 -24.32 5.66 12.34
N ASN A 298 -24.05 4.40 11.99
CA ASN A 298 -22.78 3.73 12.27
C ASN A 298 -21.70 4.03 11.21
N SER A 299 -22.00 4.86 10.21
CA SER A 299 -21.08 5.18 9.11
C SER A 299 -19.82 5.92 9.56
N LEU A 300 -19.89 6.67 10.68
CA LEU A 300 -18.75 7.32 11.31
C LEU A 300 -17.62 6.34 11.65
N LEU A 301 -17.97 5.12 12.07
CA LEU A 301 -17.01 4.06 12.38
C LEU A 301 -16.16 3.71 11.14
N THR A 302 -16.75 3.77 9.94
CA THR A 302 -16.02 3.55 8.69
C THR A 302 -15.04 4.68 8.42
N GLY A 303 -15.43 5.93 8.63
CA GLY A 303 -14.53 7.09 8.46
C GLY A 303 -13.31 7.00 9.38
N ILE A 304 -13.52 6.66 10.65
CA ILE A 304 -12.43 6.46 11.62
C ILE A 304 -11.54 5.29 11.20
N CYS A 305 -12.13 4.17 10.76
CA CYS A 305 -11.40 3.01 10.27
C CYS A 305 -10.50 3.35 9.07
N VAL A 306 -11.01 4.12 8.11
CA VAL A 306 -10.26 4.57 6.92
C VAL A 306 -9.13 5.52 7.31
N PHE A 307 -9.41 6.46 8.21
CA PHE A 307 -8.39 7.38 8.72
C PHE A 307 -7.22 6.61 9.38
N ILE A 308 -7.53 5.62 10.22
CA ILE A 308 -6.52 4.75 10.83
C ILE A 308 -5.74 3.94 9.78
N ALA A 309 -6.43 3.42 8.76
CA ALA A 309 -5.82 2.67 7.66
C ALA A 309 -4.80 3.51 6.88
N CYS A 310 -5.19 4.72 6.50
CA CYS A 310 -4.32 5.67 5.80
C CYS A 310 -3.14 6.07 6.68
N LEU A 311 -3.38 6.42 7.95
CA LEU A 311 -2.33 6.80 8.90
C LEU A 311 -1.29 5.68 9.07
N THR A 312 -1.75 4.43 9.15
CA THR A 312 -0.90 3.24 9.25
C THR A 312 0.05 3.11 8.07
N THR A 313 -0.49 3.25 6.86
CA THR A 313 0.26 3.18 5.60
C THR A 313 1.25 4.35 5.49
N GLU A 314 0.81 5.56 5.85
CA GLU A 314 1.61 6.77 5.80
C GLU A 314 2.83 6.69 6.73
N ILE A 315 2.65 6.20 7.96
CA ILE A 315 3.77 6.07 8.89
C ILE A 315 4.77 5.02 8.41
N ALA A 316 4.31 3.91 7.82
CA ALA A 316 5.19 2.93 7.22
C ALA A 316 6.02 3.52 6.07
N LEU A 317 5.39 4.27 5.16
CA LEU A 317 6.05 4.93 4.02
C LEU A 317 7.06 5.99 4.48
N VAL A 318 6.69 6.85 5.43
CA VAL A 318 7.59 7.85 6.01
C VAL A 318 8.79 7.19 6.66
N GLY A 319 8.60 6.07 7.36
CA GLY A 319 9.70 5.30 7.96
C GLY A 319 10.71 4.80 6.94
N ILE A 320 10.25 4.29 5.79
CA ILE A 320 11.13 3.84 4.68
C ILE A 320 11.95 5.01 4.15
N ILE A 321 11.29 6.14 3.91
CA ILE A 321 11.94 7.29 3.28
C ILE A 321 12.92 7.93 4.25
N ALA A 322 12.58 8.02 5.54
CA ALA A 322 13.48 8.50 6.57
C ALA A 322 14.71 7.60 6.74
N ASP A 323 14.54 6.27 6.71
CA ASP A 323 15.66 5.31 6.72
C ASP A 323 16.51 5.45 5.44
N PHE A 324 15.88 5.57 4.27
CA PHE A 324 16.61 5.77 3.02
C PHE A 324 17.40 7.07 3.00
N LEU A 325 16.77 8.19 3.36
CA LEU A 325 17.39 9.51 3.38
C LEU A 325 18.54 9.55 4.37
N SER A 326 18.38 9.00 5.58
CA SER A 326 19.46 8.96 6.57
C SER A 326 20.67 8.12 6.11
N ARG A 327 20.45 7.04 5.35
CA ARG A 327 21.53 6.20 4.79
C ARG A 327 22.18 6.80 3.54
N VAL A 328 21.43 7.50 2.68
CA VAL A 328 21.96 8.08 1.43
C VAL A 328 22.64 9.41 1.69
N ILE A 329 21.98 10.27 2.45
CA ILE A 329 22.53 11.56 2.90
C ILE A 329 23.31 11.24 4.17
N SER A 330 24.39 10.47 4.00
CA SER A 330 25.36 10.14 5.05
C SER A 330 26.23 11.36 5.37
N SER A 331 25.59 12.49 5.69
CA SER A 331 26.22 13.63 6.35
C SER A 331 25.90 13.50 7.85
N LYS A 332 26.90 13.69 8.72
CA LYS A 332 26.81 13.61 10.18
C LYS A 332 25.71 14.49 10.84
N GLN A 333 24.91 15.21 10.05
CA GLN A 333 23.92 16.20 10.51
C GLN A 333 22.45 15.78 10.32
N MET A 334 22.15 14.70 9.58
CA MET A 334 20.75 14.35 9.30
C MET A 334 20.24 13.27 10.27
N THR A 335 19.55 13.71 11.32
CA THR A 335 18.84 12.81 12.24
C THR A 335 17.60 12.20 11.56
N TYR A 336 17.17 11.02 12.01
CA TYR A 336 15.93 10.39 11.53
C TYR A 336 14.74 11.35 11.60
N SER A 337 14.64 12.12 12.68
CA SER A 337 13.61 13.16 12.88
C SER A 337 13.61 14.22 11.77
N ASN A 338 14.80 14.69 11.36
CA ASN A 338 14.94 15.66 10.28
C ASN A 338 14.54 15.07 8.93
N ALA A 339 14.86 13.78 8.69
CA ALA A 339 14.46 13.08 7.47
C ALA A 339 12.93 12.91 7.36
N VAL A 340 12.25 12.68 8.50
CA VAL A 340 10.78 12.68 8.57
C VAL A 340 10.22 14.05 8.23
N ILE A 341 10.73 15.13 8.83
CA ILE A 341 10.27 16.51 8.55
C ILE A 341 10.44 16.85 7.07
N LEU A 342 11.62 16.53 6.50
CA LEU A 342 11.92 16.77 5.08
C LEU A 342 10.93 16.04 4.14
N THR A 343 10.38 14.91 4.57
CA THR A 343 9.38 14.16 3.83
C THR A 343 7.97 14.76 3.99
N LEU A 344 7.62 15.23 5.18
CA LEU A 344 6.29 15.72 5.49
C LEU A 344 6.00 17.12 4.93
N ILE A 345 7.00 18.00 4.84
CA ILE A 345 6.82 19.36 4.29
C ILE A 345 6.24 19.34 2.86
N PRO A 346 6.86 18.68 1.86
CA PRO A 346 6.29 18.59 0.51
C PRO A 346 4.97 17.83 0.50
N SER A 347 4.82 16.79 1.32
CA SER A 347 3.55 16.05 1.48
C SER A 347 2.41 16.97 1.89
N TYR A 348 2.65 17.87 2.83
CA TYR A 348 1.65 18.84 3.28
C TYR A 348 1.17 19.72 2.13
N PHE A 349 2.09 20.37 1.40
CA PHE A 349 1.71 21.26 0.31
C PHE A 349 0.92 20.56 -0.79
N ILE A 350 1.30 19.32 -1.13
CA ILE A 350 0.63 18.56 -2.19
C ILE A 350 -0.72 18.04 -1.73
N SER A 351 -0.87 17.68 -0.44
CA SER A 351 -2.14 17.18 0.11
C SER A 351 -3.29 18.19 0.00
N ILE A 352 -2.98 19.49 -0.10
CA ILE A 352 -3.97 20.57 -0.22
C ILE A 352 -4.64 20.59 -1.61
N LEU A 353 -4.08 19.91 -2.61
CA LEU A 353 -4.58 19.92 -3.99
C LEU A 353 -5.87 19.10 -4.21
N ASN A 354 -6.43 18.46 -3.17
CA ASN A 354 -7.50 17.46 -3.23
C ASN A 354 -7.08 16.14 -3.92
N PHE A 355 -7.81 15.06 -3.61
CA PHE A 355 -7.48 13.71 -4.04
C PHE A 355 -7.44 13.54 -5.57
N GLU A 356 -8.42 14.11 -6.28
CA GLU A 356 -8.58 13.94 -7.73
C GLU A 356 -7.41 14.54 -8.51
N ASN A 357 -6.94 15.72 -8.11
CA ASN A 357 -5.83 16.41 -8.78
C ASN A 357 -4.49 15.70 -8.49
N ILE A 358 -4.29 15.23 -7.27
CA ILE A 358 -3.11 14.42 -6.93
C ILE A 358 -3.12 13.13 -7.77
N SER A 359 -4.30 12.51 -7.91
CA SER A 359 -4.44 11.27 -8.69
C SER A 359 -4.21 11.48 -10.19
N SER A 360 -4.70 12.57 -10.77
CA SER A 360 -4.49 12.89 -12.19
C SER A 360 -3.02 13.20 -12.50
N LEU A 361 -2.31 13.88 -11.59
CA LEU A 361 -0.87 14.15 -11.72
C LEU A 361 -0.03 12.87 -11.73
N LEU A 362 -0.41 11.89 -10.90
CA LEU A 362 0.33 10.63 -10.75
C LEU A 362 0.06 9.63 -11.86
N LEU A 363 -1.16 9.63 -12.43
CA LEU A 363 -1.57 8.67 -13.46
C LEU A 363 -0.56 8.50 -14.62
N PRO A 364 -0.05 9.55 -15.29
CA PRO A 364 0.92 9.39 -16.38
C PRO A 364 2.24 8.77 -15.90
N LEU A 365 2.72 9.15 -14.72
CA LEU A 365 3.95 8.61 -14.13
C LEU A 365 3.80 7.12 -13.80
N LEU A 366 2.63 6.71 -13.30
CA LEU A 366 2.34 5.31 -12.99
C LEU A 366 2.23 4.48 -14.27
N GLN A 367 1.51 4.97 -15.28
CA GLN A 367 1.36 4.27 -16.56
C GLN A 367 2.69 4.09 -17.29
N LEU A 368 3.63 5.02 -17.11
CA LEU A 368 4.99 4.92 -17.65
C LEU A 368 5.87 3.93 -16.86
N SER A 369 5.82 3.98 -15.53
CA SER A 369 6.73 3.21 -14.68
C SER A 369 6.30 1.75 -14.50
N TYR A 370 4.99 1.46 -14.42
CA TYR A 370 4.48 0.13 -14.08
C TYR A 370 4.88 -0.97 -15.05
N PRO A 371 4.70 -0.84 -16.37
CA PRO A 371 5.10 -1.89 -17.31
C PRO A 371 6.58 -2.27 -17.16
N ALA A 372 7.45 -1.27 -17.00
CA ALA A 372 8.88 -1.47 -16.80
C ALA A 372 9.19 -2.15 -15.45
N LEU A 373 8.48 -1.80 -14.38
CA LEU A 373 8.66 -2.44 -13.07
C LEU A 373 8.13 -3.87 -13.04
N ILE A 374 7.02 -4.17 -13.72
CA ILE A 374 6.53 -5.54 -13.90
C ILE A 374 7.59 -6.37 -14.64
N ALA A 375 8.14 -5.81 -15.73
CA ALA A 375 9.23 -6.41 -16.48
C ALA A 375 10.46 -6.67 -15.59
N LEU A 376 10.86 -5.71 -14.75
CA LEU A 376 11.94 -5.89 -13.77
C LEU A 376 11.63 -7.02 -12.77
N THR A 377 10.44 -7.03 -12.18
CA THR A 377 10.01 -8.07 -11.22
C THR A 377 10.06 -9.46 -11.85
N CYS A 378 9.46 -9.64 -13.03
CA CYS A 378 9.49 -10.91 -13.74
C CYS A 378 10.93 -11.31 -14.12
N GLY A 379 11.72 -10.36 -14.63
CA GLY A 379 13.11 -10.59 -15.02
C GLY A 379 14.00 -10.96 -13.84
N THR A 380 13.86 -10.30 -12.69
CA THR A 380 14.65 -10.59 -11.48
C THR A 380 14.35 -11.97 -10.92
N ILE A 381 13.08 -12.37 -10.89
CA ILE A 381 12.66 -13.73 -10.52
C ILE A 381 13.28 -14.74 -11.51
N ALA A 382 13.17 -14.48 -12.81
CA ALA A 382 13.72 -15.36 -13.84
C ALA A 382 15.25 -15.47 -13.80
N TYR A 383 15.95 -14.38 -13.47
CA TYR A 383 17.39 -14.40 -13.27
C TYR A 383 17.78 -15.31 -12.11
N LYS A 384 17.07 -15.23 -10.98
CA LYS A 384 17.43 -16.01 -9.79
C LYS A 384 17.03 -17.48 -9.89
N LEU A 385 15.91 -17.80 -10.54
CA LEU A 385 15.39 -19.16 -10.67
C LEU A 385 15.94 -19.91 -11.89
N TRP A 386 16.10 -19.23 -13.03
CA TRP A 386 16.48 -19.83 -14.31
C TRP A 386 17.76 -19.25 -14.93
N ASN A 387 18.54 -18.45 -14.18
CA ASN A 387 19.76 -17.79 -14.68
C ASN A 387 19.55 -16.91 -15.93
N PHE A 388 18.35 -16.34 -16.11
CA PHE A 388 18.04 -15.46 -17.23
C PHE A 388 18.80 -14.12 -17.18
N ARG A 389 19.87 -13.98 -17.95
CA ARG A 389 20.79 -12.82 -17.87
C ARG A 389 20.27 -11.51 -18.50
N HIS A 390 19.16 -11.54 -19.25
CA HIS A 390 18.71 -10.40 -20.07
C HIS A 390 17.71 -9.47 -19.34
N VAL A 391 17.70 -9.44 -18.01
CA VAL A 391 16.80 -8.58 -17.19
C VAL A 391 16.90 -7.11 -17.60
N ARG A 392 18.12 -6.62 -17.83
CA ARG A 392 18.39 -5.24 -18.22
C ARG A 392 17.76 -4.89 -19.57
N ALA A 393 17.93 -5.77 -20.55
CA ALA A 393 17.35 -5.58 -21.89
C ALA A 393 15.82 -5.55 -21.80
N LEU A 394 15.23 -6.51 -21.11
CA LEU A 394 13.76 -6.61 -20.94
C LEU A 394 13.16 -5.37 -20.27
N PHE A 395 13.83 -4.80 -19.27
CA PHE A 395 13.43 -3.55 -18.64
C PHE A 395 13.45 -2.37 -19.62
N TYR A 396 14.58 -2.12 -20.29
CA TYR A 396 14.71 -0.97 -21.19
C TYR A 396 13.84 -1.08 -22.44
N LEU A 397 13.67 -2.28 -22.99
CA LEU A 397 12.79 -2.50 -24.14
C LEU A 397 11.35 -2.18 -23.78
N THR A 398 10.88 -2.64 -22.62
CA THR A 398 9.52 -2.36 -22.12
C THR A 398 9.35 -0.87 -21.81
N PHE A 399 10.34 -0.24 -21.18
CA PHE A 399 10.30 1.19 -20.86
C PHE A 399 10.28 2.06 -22.13
N ALA A 400 11.16 1.77 -23.09
CA ALA A 400 11.20 2.48 -24.38
C ALA A 400 9.90 2.28 -25.17
N PHE A 401 9.38 1.05 -25.23
CA PHE A 401 8.10 0.76 -25.89
C PHE A 401 6.95 1.53 -25.24
N THR A 402 6.93 1.61 -23.91
CA THR A 402 5.89 2.37 -23.18
C THR A 402 5.98 3.86 -23.46
N ILE A 403 7.19 4.43 -23.53
CA ILE A 403 7.40 5.84 -23.92
C ILE A 403 6.90 6.08 -25.34
N ILE A 404 7.31 5.23 -26.29
CA ILE A 404 6.94 5.36 -27.70
C ILE A 404 5.42 5.26 -27.86
N SER A 405 4.78 4.27 -27.23
CA SER A 405 3.33 4.09 -27.26
C SER A 405 2.58 5.29 -26.70
N ARG A 406 3.17 6.05 -25.76
CA ARG A 406 2.59 7.25 -25.14
C ARG A 406 2.87 8.55 -25.89
N LEU A 407 3.91 8.58 -26.71
CA LEU A 407 4.18 9.70 -27.58
C LEU A 407 3.34 9.65 -28.86
N ILE A 408 2.94 8.44 -29.29
CA ILE A 408 2.19 8.22 -30.53
C ILE A 408 0.67 8.31 -30.32
N GLY A 409 0.15 7.98 -29.14
CA GLY A 409 -1.27 8.01 -28.80
C GLY A 409 -1.55 8.88 -27.58
#